data_AF-A0A357ZG91-F1
#
_entry.id   AF-A0A357ZG91-F1
#
_cell.length_a   1.000
_cell.length_b   1.000
_cell.length_c   1.000
_cell.angle_alpha   90.00
_cell.angle_beta   90.00
_cell.angle_gamma   90.00
#
_symmetry.space_group_name_H-M   'P 1'
#
loop_
_entity.id
_entity.type
_entity.pdbx_description
1 polymer ?
#
loop_
_entity_poly.entity_id
_entity_poly.type
_entity_poly.pdbx_seq_one_letter_code
_entity_poly.pdbx_strand_id
1 'polypeptide(L)'
;MTIAYLDCFSGVSGDMLLAAFLDAGMPEEYLRQELVKLPLSGYGLNITTIYEQGIAARGVTVDCAASQPLRHLRDLTAIIEQSSLAAPLRKRAIAVLVALA
;
A
#
# COMPACT_ATOMS: atom_id res chain seq x y z
N MET A 1 14.27 17.22 14.10
CA MET A 1 13.49 16.99 12.87
C MET A 1 13.48 15.49 12.64
N THR A 2 12.31 14.86 12.60
CA THR A 2 12.20 13.41 12.38
C THR A 2 12.11 13.15 10.89
N ILE A 3 12.96 12.28 10.36
CA ILE A 3 13.02 11.94 8.94
C ILE A 3 12.85 10.42 8.81
N ALA A 4 11.96 9.98 7.92
CA ALA A 4 11.94 8.60 7.45
C ALA A 4 12.86 8.51 6.23
N TYR A 5 13.91 7.70 6.30
CA TYR A 5 14.85 7.46 5.21
C TYR A 5 14.64 6.04 4.67
N LEU A 6 14.43 5.93 3.36
CA LEU A 6 14.26 4.65 2.68
C LEU A 6 15.47 4.40 1.78
N ASP A 7 16.26 3.38 2.12
CA ASP A 7 17.30 2.85 1.25
C ASP A 7 16.74 1.69 0.42
N CYS A 8 16.28 2.01 -0.80
CA CYS A 8 15.63 1.06 -1.70
C CYS A 8 16.52 0.76 -2.91
N PHE A 9 17.79 0.41 -2.69
CA PHE A 9 18.76 0.18 -3.78
C PHE A 9 18.28 -0.81 -4.87
N SER A 10 17.46 -1.79 -4.49
CA SER A 10 16.84 -2.79 -5.40
C SER A 10 15.32 -2.63 -5.52
N GLY A 11 14.77 -1.49 -5.10
CA GLY A 11 13.34 -1.30 -4.91
C GLY A 11 12.81 -1.89 -3.61
N VAL A 12 11.52 -1.68 -3.37
CA VAL A 12 10.76 -2.23 -2.24
C VAL A 12 9.35 -2.57 -2.72
N SER A 13 8.82 -3.71 -2.30
CA SER A 13 7.43 -4.06 -2.59
C SER A 13 6.46 -3.26 -1.71
N GLY A 14 5.24 -3.05 -2.20
CA GLY A 14 4.26 -2.21 -1.50
C GLY A 14 3.87 -2.75 -0.12
N ASP A 15 3.77 -4.08 0.02
CA ASP A 15 3.47 -4.76 1.28
C ASP A 15 4.62 -4.67 2.29
N MET A 16 5.88 -4.81 1.85
CA MET A 16 7.06 -4.57 2.69
C MET A 16 7.10 -3.13 3.19
N LEU A 17 6.77 -2.16 2.33
CA LEU A 17 6.73 -0.75 2.70
C LEU A 17 5.61 -0.46 3.73
N LEU A 18 4.43 -1.07 3.57
CA LEU A 18 3.35 -0.98 4.55
C LEU A 18 3.78 -1.57 5.90
N ALA A 19 4.42 -2.73 5.90
CA ALA A 19 4.93 -3.37 7.11
C ALA A 19 5.94 -2.47 7.84
N ALA A 20 6.89 -1.89 7.10
CA ALA A 20 7.89 -0.98 7.65
C ALA A 20 7.26 0.26 8.30
N PHE A 21 6.20 0.83 7.71
CA PHE A 21 5.49 1.95 8.33
C PHE A 21 4.75 1.56 9.61
N LEU A 22 4.14 0.37 9.65
CA LEU A 22 3.51 -0.14 10.87
C LEU A 22 4.55 -0.33 12.00
N ASP A 23 5.73 -0.88 11.68
CA ASP A 23 6.82 -1.00 12.66
C ASP A 23 7.44 0.35 13.05
N ALA A 24 7.41 1.34 12.16
CA ALA A 24 7.77 2.72 12.48
C ALA A 24 6.72 3.47 13.33
N GLY A 25 5.61 2.81 13.69
CA GLY A 25 4.59 3.34 14.61
C GLY A 25 3.33 3.90 13.93
N MET A 26 3.14 3.69 12.63
CA MET A 26 1.86 3.98 11.98
C MET A 26 0.76 3.10 12.59
N PRO A 27 -0.36 3.68 13.06
CA PRO A 27 -1.47 2.88 13.57
C PRO A 27 -2.09 2.01 12.47
N GLU A 28 -2.30 0.72 12.75
CA GLU A 28 -2.96 -0.20 11.82
C GLU A 28 -4.36 0.28 11.42
N GLU A 29 -5.12 0.79 12.40
CA GLU A 29 -6.46 1.31 12.18
C GLU A 29 -6.48 2.46 11.16
N TYR A 30 -5.46 3.33 11.20
CA TYR A 30 -5.32 4.40 10.22
C TYR A 30 -5.13 3.84 8.81
N LEU A 31 -4.28 2.83 8.63
CA LEU A 31 -4.09 2.16 7.34
C LEU A 31 -5.41 1.55 6.84
N ARG A 32 -6.14 0.83 7.70
CA ARG A 32 -7.44 0.23 7.35
C ARG A 32 -8.46 1.28 6.93
N GLN A 33 -8.55 2.40 7.66
CA GLN A 33 -9.45 3.51 7.33
C GLN A 33 -9.12 4.18 6.00
N GLU A 34 -7.84 4.38 5.67
CA GLU A 34 -7.45 4.93 4.37
C GLU A 34 -7.75 3.96 3.22
N LEU A 35 -7.56 2.66 3.43
CA LEU A 35 -7.84 1.63 2.41
C LEU A 35 -9.34 1.49 2.09
N VAL A 36 -10.23 1.70 3.07
CA VAL A 36 -11.70 1.72 2.87
C VAL A 36 -12.15 2.84 1.92
N LYS A 37 -11.35 3.90 1.76
CA LYS A 37 -11.67 5.00 0.84
C LYS A 37 -11.51 4.64 -0.63
N LEU A 38 -10.79 3.56 -0.93
CA LEU A 38 -10.68 3.02 -2.27
C LEU A 38 -11.96 2.23 -2.62
N PRO A 39 -12.50 2.37 -3.84
CA PRO A 39 -13.66 1.60 -4.29
C PRO A 39 -13.25 0.17 -4.67
N LEU A 40 -12.63 -0.55 -3.74
CA LEU A 40 -12.12 -1.91 -3.90
C LEU A 40 -12.76 -2.83 -2.87
N SER A 41 -13.15 -4.01 -3.32
CA SER A 41 -13.74 -5.06 -2.48
C SER A 41 -13.09 -6.41 -2.77
N GLY A 42 -13.30 -7.39 -1.87
CA GLY A 42 -12.82 -8.75 -2.09
C GLY A 42 -11.34 -8.96 -1.78
N TYR A 43 -10.73 -8.02 -1.04
CA TYR A 43 -9.40 -8.19 -0.45
C TYR A 43 -9.47 -8.18 1.08
N GLY A 44 -8.53 -8.89 1.70
CA GLY A 44 -8.25 -8.86 3.13
C GLY A 44 -6.81 -8.39 3.36
N LEU A 45 -6.60 -7.71 4.49
CA LEU A 45 -5.27 -7.30 4.93
C LEU A 45 -4.90 -8.11 6.17
N ASN A 46 -3.91 -8.99 6.02
CA ASN A 46 -3.36 -9.77 7.12
C ASN A 46 -2.03 -9.16 7.55
N ILE A 47 -1.91 -8.90 8.85
CA ILE A 47 -0.74 -8.28 9.46
C ILE A 47 -0.26 -9.22 10.56
N THR A 48 0.94 -9.74 10.40
CA THR A 48 1.50 -10.76 11.30
C THR A 48 2.93 -10.39 11.69
N THR A 49 3.46 -11.06 12.70
CA THR A 49 4.91 -11.05 12.93
C THR A 49 5.54 -12.16 12.10
N ILE A 50 6.54 -11.81 11.31
CA ILE A 50 7.36 -12.73 10.53
C ILE A 50 8.79 -12.75 11.07
N TYR A 51 9.51 -13.82 10.75
CA TYR A 51 10.93 -13.96 11.06
C TYR A 51 11.68 -14.24 9.77
N GLU A 52 12.54 -13.31 9.37
CA GLU A 52 13.41 -13.45 8.20
C GLU A 52 14.85 -13.49 8.68
N GLN A 53 15.56 -14.59 8.38
CA GLN A 53 16.95 -14.80 8.81
C GLN A 53 17.18 -14.56 10.32
N GLY A 54 16.18 -14.89 11.15
CA GLY A 54 16.25 -14.71 12.61
C GLY A 54 15.90 -13.32 13.13
N ILE A 55 15.50 -12.38 12.25
CA ILE A 55 15.08 -11.03 12.62
C ILE A 55 13.54 -10.97 12.59
N ALA A 56 12.95 -10.53 13.70
CA ALA A 56 11.51 -10.30 13.78
C ALA A 56 11.12 -8.98 13.08
N ALA A 57 10.07 -9.02 12.27
CA ALA A 57 9.48 -7.86 11.62
C ALA A 57 7.96 -8.05 11.49
N ARG A 58 7.23 -6.98 11.16
CA ARG A 58 5.88 -7.15 10.63
C ARG A 58 5.93 -7.68 9.20
N GLY A 59 5.00 -8.58 8.89
CA GLY A 59 4.62 -8.97 7.55
C GLY A 59 3.23 -8.44 7.25
N VAL A 60 3.03 -7.93 6.03
CA VAL A 60 1.73 -7.54 5.51
C VAL A 60 1.46 -8.42 4.30
N THR A 61 0.29 -9.04 4.22
CA THR A 61 -0.16 -9.72 3.00
C THR A 61 -1.55 -9.20 2.62
N VAL A 62 -1.76 -9.05 1.31
CA VAL A 62 -3.06 -8.68 0.74
C VAL A 62 -3.66 -9.92 0.10
N ASP A 63 -4.58 -10.54 0.82
CA ASP A 63 -5.26 -11.74 0.38
C ASP A 63 -6.44 -11.36 -0.51
N CYS A 64 -6.52 -11.88 -1.73
CA CYS A 64 -7.65 -11.63 -2.63
C CYS A 64 -8.50 -12.91 -2.77
N ALA A 65 -9.82 -12.79 -2.59
CA ALA A 65 -10.73 -13.94 -2.68
C ALA A 65 -10.84 -14.52 -4.11
N ALA A 66 -10.49 -13.72 -5.13
CA ALA A 66 -10.55 -14.10 -6.53
C ALA A 66 -9.37 -13.53 -7.32
N SER A 67 -9.06 -14.18 -8.44
CA SER A 67 -8.12 -13.67 -9.44
C SER A 67 -8.51 -12.26 -9.85
N GLN A 68 -7.56 -11.33 -9.75
CA GLN A 68 -7.80 -9.94 -10.12
C GLN A 68 -7.66 -9.80 -11.64
N PRO A 69 -8.54 -9.02 -12.29
CA PRO A 69 -8.38 -8.73 -13.71
C PRO A 69 -7.09 -7.95 -13.94
N LEU A 70 -6.50 -8.14 -15.13
CA LEU A 70 -5.46 -7.22 -15.60
C LEU A 70 -6.04 -5.80 -15.64
N ARG A 71 -5.33 -4.85 -15.05
CA ARG A 71 -5.71 -3.43 -15.05
C ARG A 71 -4.69 -2.65 -15.87
N HIS A 72 -5.16 -1.86 -16.82
CA HIS A 72 -4.35 -0.88 -17.52
C HIS A 72 -4.24 0.40 -16.69
N LEU A 73 -3.33 1.30 -17.07
CA LEU A 73 -3.17 2.60 -16.41
C LEU A 73 -4.51 3.33 -16.23
N ARG A 74 -5.36 3.34 -17.27
CA ARG A 74 -6.68 3.99 -17.24
C ARG A 74 -7.59 3.44 -16.12
N ASP A 75 -7.51 2.14 -15.86
CA ASP A 75 -8.35 1.46 -14.87
C ASP A 75 -7.85 1.82 -13.47
N LEU A 76 -6.51 1.84 -13.30
CA LEU A 76 -5.87 2.23 -12.03
C LEU A 76 -6.14 3.70 -11.69
N THR A 77 -6.02 4.61 -12.66
CA THR A 77 -6.31 6.03 -12.41
C THR A 77 -7.78 6.25 -12.08
N ALA A 78 -8.70 5.57 -12.77
CA ALA A 78 -10.14 5.65 -12.47
C ALA A 78 -10.47 5.20 -11.04
N ILE A 79 -9.85 4.12 -10.55
CA ILE A 79 -10.00 3.67 -9.16
C ILE A 79 -9.57 4.77 -8.17
N ILE A 80 -8.43 5.42 -8.42
CA ILE A 80 -7.95 6.49 -7.56
C ILE A 80 -8.86 7.72 -7.63
N GLU A 81 -9.35 8.10 -8.81
CA GLU A 81 -10.24 9.25 -8.99
C GLU A 81 -11.60 9.06 -8.31
N GLN A 82 -12.15 7.85 -8.35
CA GLN A 82 -13.43 7.50 -7.72
C GLN A 82 -13.33 7.32 -6.19
N SER A 83 -12.11 7.30 -5.65
CA SER A 83 -11.88 7.15 -4.21
C SER A 83 -12.19 8.42 -3.41
N SER A 84 -12.53 8.24 -2.14
CA SER A 84 -12.68 9.35 -1.18
C SER A 84 -11.35 9.76 -0.53
N LEU A 85 -10.20 9.35 -1.10
CA LEU A 85 -8.88 9.80 -0.66
C LEU A 85 -8.72 11.32 -0.75
N ALA A 86 -7.85 11.89 0.07
CA ALA A 86 -7.57 13.32 0.02
C ALA A 86 -7.06 13.75 -1.37
N ALA A 87 -7.51 14.90 -1.87
CA ALA A 87 -7.16 15.37 -3.21
C ALA A 87 -5.63 15.44 -3.49
N PRO A 88 -4.78 15.90 -2.55
CA PRO A 88 -3.33 15.88 -2.75
C PRO A 88 -2.77 14.46 -2.89
N LEU A 89 -3.35 13.48 -2.19
CA LEU A 89 -2.95 12.08 -2.25
C LEU A 89 -3.35 11.45 -3.59
N ARG A 90 -4.59 11.66 -4.04
CA ARG A 90 -5.03 11.20 -5.38
C ARG A 90 -4.11 11.72 -6.47
N LYS A 91 -3.79 13.02 -6.45
CA LYS A 91 -2.89 13.65 -7.43
C LYS A 91 -1.50 13.00 -7.44
N ARG A 92 -0.92 12.75 -6.26
CA ARG A 92 0.40 12.12 -6.14
C ARG A 92 0.39 10.66 -6.61
N ALA A 93 -0.63 9.89 -6.22
CA ALA A 93 -0.77 8.49 -6.63
C ALA A 93 -0.89 8.35 -8.15
N ILE A 94 -1.73 9.17 -8.79
CA ILE A 94 -1.87 9.20 -10.25
C ILE A 94 -0.55 9.59 -10.92
N ALA A 95 0.16 10.59 -10.39
CA ALA A 95 1.46 10.99 -10.94
C ALA A 95 2.49 9.86 -10.91
N VAL A 96 2.52 9.05 -9.84
CA VAL A 96 3.39 7.87 -9.75
C VAL A 96 2.98 6.82 -10.79
N LEU A 97 1.69 6.50 -10.91
CA LEU A 97 1.21 5.53 -11.89
C LEU A 97 1.55 5.93 -13.33
N VAL A 98 1.39 7.21 -13.68
CA VAL A 98 1.74 7.74 -14.99
C VAL A 98 3.24 7.69 -15.26
N ALA A 99 4.08 7.91 -14.25
CA ALA A 99 5.54 7.86 -14.39
C ALA A 99 6.09 6.44 -14.61
N LEU A 100 5.31 5.40 -14.27
CA LEU A 100 5.69 3.99 -14.41
C LEU A 100 5.17 3.34 -15.70
N ALA A 101 4.32 4.02 -16.46
CA ALA A 101 3.69 3.52 -17.68
C ALA A 101 4.50 3.84 -18.93
#